data_AF-A0A935VJR9-F1
#
_entry.id   AF-A0A935VJR9-F1
#
_cell.length_a   1.000
_cell.length_b   1.000
_cell.length_c   1.000
_cell.angle_alpha   90.00
_cell.angle_beta   90.00
_cell.angle_gamma   90.00
#
_symmetry.space_group_name_H-M   'P 1'
#
loop_
_entity.id
_entity.type
_entity.pdbx_description
1 polymer ?
#
loop_
_entity_poly.entity_id
_entity_poly.type
_entity_poly.pdbx_seq_one_letter_code
_entity_poly.pdbx_strand_id
1 'polypeptide(L)'
;MKKILVIGAGRSSGSLITYLLKNATSNNWFNNIISFRSYCGGLVAPESNDNPWGYKFSWNPRNVVVAGQSAAQYISEGKLKFIPPSRIFTQIDTINVERYGAFDAYANRDSISYQEPYGLKNIKTLLRGTLRTPGYCEAWNVFVRLGLTDDTYKIHEADKLTYTQLLDSVLPPSKGTIKDRLKEFMGKEFNSSIEEKIELPRIVQ
;
A
#
# COMPACT_ATOMS: atom_id res chain seq x y z
N MET A 1 -24.53 16.92 -0.67
CA MET A 1 -23.16 17.29 -0.24
C MET A 1 -22.21 17.13 -1.40
N LYS A 2 -21.43 18.16 -1.76
CA LYS A 2 -20.39 18.05 -2.79
C LYS A 2 -19.19 17.28 -2.22
N LYS A 3 -18.76 16.21 -2.88
CA LYS A 3 -17.56 15.44 -2.53
C LYS A 3 -16.46 15.82 -3.52
N ILE A 4 -15.29 16.20 -3.02
CA ILE A 4 -14.11 16.50 -3.84
C ILE A 4 -13.09 15.40 -3.58
N LEU A 5 -12.77 14.61 -4.61
CA LEU A 5 -11.69 13.62 -4.57
C LEU A 5 -10.41 14.29 -5.01
N VAL A 6 -9.37 14.21 -4.17
CA VAL A 6 -8.06 14.78 -4.42
C VAL A 6 -7.05 13.64 -4.61
N ILE A 7 -6.48 13.53 -5.81
CA ILE A 7 -5.51 12.47 -6.17
C ILE A 7 -4.12 13.08 -6.40
N GLY A 8 -3.06 12.40 -5.95
CA GLY A 8 -1.69 12.75 -6.32
C GLY A 8 -1.04 13.84 -5.49
N ALA A 9 -1.67 14.27 -4.41
CA ALA A 9 -1.22 15.47 -3.71
C ALA A 9 0.07 15.25 -2.90
N GLY A 10 0.42 14.04 -2.46
CA GLY A 10 1.75 13.71 -1.90
C GLY A 10 2.36 14.82 -1.04
N ARG A 11 3.51 15.37 -1.47
CA ARG A 11 4.18 16.53 -0.84
C ARG A 11 3.42 17.86 -1.01
N SER A 12 2.68 18.01 -2.10
CA SER A 12 1.86 19.19 -2.45
C SER A 12 0.47 19.21 -1.76
N SER A 13 0.17 18.25 -0.89
CA SER A 13 -1.14 18.15 -0.20
C SER A 13 -1.50 19.42 0.55
N GLY A 14 -0.54 20.00 1.28
CA GLY A 14 -0.78 21.26 2.01
C GLY A 14 -1.11 22.44 1.08
N SER A 15 -0.38 22.56 -0.04
CA SER A 15 -0.63 23.62 -1.03
C SER A 15 -2.00 23.46 -1.68
N LEU A 16 -2.40 22.23 -2.01
CA LEU A 16 -3.70 21.96 -2.62
C LEU A 16 -4.86 22.21 -1.65
N ILE A 17 -4.73 21.79 -0.40
CA ILE A 17 -5.71 22.09 0.66
C ILE A 17 -5.85 23.60 0.81
N THR A 18 -4.73 24.32 0.88
CA THR A 18 -4.71 25.80 0.96
C THR A 18 -5.43 26.43 -0.24
N TYR A 19 -5.13 25.98 -1.46
CA TYR A 19 -5.78 26.48 -2.67
C TYR A 19 -7.29 26.24 -2.65
N LEU A 20 -7.73 25.03 -2.32
CA LEU A 20 -9.14 24.68 -2.27
C LEU A 20 -9.87 25.54 -1.24
N LEU A 21 -9.32 25.67 -0.02
CA LEU A 21 -9.91 26.50 1.03
C LEU A 21 -10.01 27.97 0.62
N LYS A 22 -8.95 28.54 0.02
CA LYS A 22 -8.92 29.95 -0.41
C LYS A 22 -9.96 30.27 -1.48
N ASN A 23 -10.26 29.32 -2.36
CA ASN A 23 -11.15 29.53 -3.50
C ASN A 23 -12.57 29.02 -3.28
N ALA A 24 -12.82 28.25 -2.22
CA ALA A 24 -14.10 27.56 -2.02
C ALA A 24 -15.29 28.52 -1.87
N THR A 25 -15.12 29.62 -1.13
CA THR A 25 -16.17 30.63 -0.94
C THR A 25 -16.48 31.37 -2.24
N SER A 26 -15.45 31.92 -2.91
CA SER A 26 -15.63 32.70 -4.14
C SER A 26 -16.24 31.90 -5.29
N ASN A 27 -16.00 30.58 -5.31
CA ASN A 27 -16.51 29.70 -6.36
C ASN A 27 -17.72 28.85 -5.91
N ASN A 28 -18.25 29.09 -4.71
CA ASN A 28 -19.39 28.35 -4.14
C ASN A 28 -19.20 26.82 -4.20
N TRP A 29 -17.99 26.35 -3.88
CA TRP A 29 -17.64 24.93 -3.88
C TRP A 29 -18.08 24.23 -2.61
N PHE A 30 -17.66 24.74 -1.44
CA PHE A 30 -18.01 24.21 -0.13
C PHE A 30 -17.69 25.25 0.95
N ASN A 31 -18.32 25.11 2.13
CA ASN A 31 -18.06 26.00 3.26
C ASN A 31 -16.98 25.46 4.21
N ASN A 32 -16.89 24.12 4.36
CA ASN A 32 -15.92 23.45 5.22
C ASN A 32 -15.52 22.09 4.65
N ILE A 33 -14.27 21.66 4.89
CA ILE A 33 -13.80 20.31 4.56
C ILE A 33 -14.14 19.37 5.72
N ILE A 34 -15.04 18.41 5.49
CA ILE A 34 -15.44 17.41 6.51
C ILE A 34 -14.72 16.08 6.35
N SER A 35 -14.15 15.80 5.17
CA SER A 35 -13.46 14.55 4.85
C SER A 35 -12.35 14.83 3.85
N PHE A 36 -11.15 14.37 4.15
CA PHE A 36 -9.97 14.45 3.30
C PHE A 36 -9.33 13.07 3.22
N ARG A 37 -9.26 12.52 2.01
CA ARG A 37 -8.50 11.31 1.70
C ARG A 37 -7.50 11.66 0.62
N SER A 38 -6.24 11.36 0.84
CA SER A 38 -5.17 11.60 -0.13
C SER A 38 -4.44 10.29 -0.43
N TYR A 39 -4.46 9.90 -1.69
CA TYR A 39 -3.71 8.75 -2.17
C TYR A 39 -2.70 9.19 -3.22
N CYS A 40 -1.50 8.61 -3.16
CA CYS A 40 -0.41 8.90 -4.08
C CYS A 40 0.38 7.62 -4.35
N GLY A 41 0.93 7.47 -5.55
CA GLY A 41 1.79 6.34 -5.89
C GLY A 41 2.69 6.70 -7.07
N GLY A 42 3.96 6.28 -7.01
CA GLY A 42 4.81 6.20 -8.19
C GLY A 42 4.44 4.93 -8.94
N LEU A 43 3.72 5.07 -10.04
CA LEU A 43 3.19 3.96 -10.82
C LEU A 43 3.92 3.87 -12.17
N VAL A 44 3.84 2.70 -12.80
CA VAL A 44 4.40 2.48 -14.14
C VAL A 44 3.41 3.00 -15.17
N ALA A 45 3.89 3.73 -16.17
CA ALA A 45 3.06 4.14 -17.31
C ALA A 45 2.54 2.89 -18.05
N PRO A 46 1.30 2.89 -18.57
CA PRO A 46 0.70 1.70 -19.20
C PRO A 46 1.59 1.04 -20.27
N GLU A 47 2.23 1.84 -21.12
CA GLU A 47 3.13 1.42 -22.19
C GLU A 47 4.46 0.81 -21.68
N SER A 48 4.83 1.07 -20.43
CA SER A 48 6.04 0.55 -19.79
C SER A 48 5.75 -0.58 -18.80
N ASN A 49 4.49 -1.00 -18.68
CA ASN A 49 4.07 -2.03 -17.75
C ASN A 49 4.24 -3.42 -18.36
N ASP A 50 5.42 -4.00 -18.14
CA ASP A 50 5.93 -5.22 -18.77
C ASP A 50 6.24 -6.33 -17.75
N ASN A 51 5.78 -6.19 -16.51
CA ASN A 51 5.99 -7.16 -15.45
C ASN A 51 4.70 -7.36 -14.63
N PRO A 52 4.48 -8.57 -14.08
CA PRO A 52 3.26 -8.90 -13.35
C PRO A 52 3.03 -8.05 -12.10
N TRP A 53 4.08 -7.46 -11.51
CA TRP A 53 3.92 -6.58 -10.35
C TRP A 53 3.25 -5.25 -10.70
N GLY A 54 3.31 -4.80 -11.96
CA GLY A 54 2.86 -3.45 -12.32
C GLY A 54 3.63 -2.35 -11.60
N TYR A 55 4.87 -2.64 -11.17
CA TYR A 55 5.68 -1.73 -10.37
C TYR A 55 7.15 -1.82 -10.77
N LYS A 56 7.82 -0.67 -10.81
CA LYS A 56 9.27 -0.55 -11.03
C LYS A 56 9.85 0.38 -9.97
N PHE A 57 11.02 0.04 -9.44
CA PHE A 57 11.70 0.87 -8.46
C PHE A 57 12.24 2.14 -9.13
N SER A 58 11.68 3.30 -8.77
CA SER A 58 12.12 4.63 -9.24
C SER A 58 12.75 5.48 -8.13
N TRP A 59 12.86 4.91 -6.93
CA TRP A 59 13.39 5.52 -5.70
C TRP A 59 13.90 4.40 -4.79
N ASN A 60 14.46 4.76 -3.62
CA ASN A 60 15.11 3.81 -2.72
C ASN A 60 14.23 2.55 -2.44
N PRO A 61 14.61 1.36 -2.94
CA PRO A 61 13.81 0.14 -2.82
C PRO A 61 13.52 -0.27 -1.37
N ARG A 62 14.45 0.02 -0.44
CA ARG A 62 14.28 -0.28 0.98
C ARG A 62 12.98 0.31 1.52
N ASN A 63 12.65 1.54 1.13
CA ASN A 63 11.46 2.22 1.61
C ASN A 63 10.15 1.61 1.09
N VAL A 64 10.20 0.90 -0.04
CA VAL A 64 9.08 0.08 -0.53
C VAL A 64 8.94 -1.16 0.33
N VAL A 65 10.07 -1.83 0.62
CA VAL A 65 10.10 -3.04 1.45
C VAL A 65 9.51 -2.78 2.83
N VAL A 66 9.88 -1.66 3.47
CA VAL A 66 9.43 -1.32 4.82
C VAL A 66 8.12 -0.51 4.87
N ALA A 67 7.44 -0.31 3.74
CA ALA A 67 6.29 0.60 3.67
C ALA A 67 5.13 0.23 4.61
N GLY A 68 4.96 -1.07 4.90
CA GLY A 68 3.90 -1.61 5.75
C GLY A 68 4.35 -2.06 7.16
N GLN A 69 5.60 -1.81 7.56
CA GLN A 69 6.11 -2.25 8.87
C GLN A 69 5.49 -1.51 10.06
N SER A 70 5.05 -0.27 9.86
CA SER A 70 4.40 0.54 10.89
C SER A 70 2.88 0.46 10.78
N ALA A 71 2.19 0.49 11.92
CA ALA A 71 0.73 0.61 11.93
C ALA A 71 0.26 1.86 11.19
N ALA A 72 -0.90 1.76 10.54
CA ALA A 72 -1.58 2.92 10.01
C ALA A 72 -2.58 3.47 11.03
N GLN A 73 -2.60 4.79 11.20
CA GLN A 73 -3.50 5.49 12.11
C GLN A 73 -4.19 6.62 11.36
N TYR A 74 -5.51 6.70 11.46
CA TYR A 74 -6.29 7.65 10.68
C TYR A 74 -7.63 7.95 11.37
N ILE A 75 -8.32 8.98 10.86
CA ILE A 75 -9.64 9.36 11.34
C ILE A 75 -10.67 8.94 10.30
N SER A 76 -11.73 8.25 10.72
CA SER A 76 -12.88 7.94 9.88
C SER A 76 -14.17 8.21 10.64
N GLU A 77 -15.02 9.08 10.08
CA GLU A 77 -16.32 9.43 10.65
C GLU A 77 -16.25 9.88 12.12
N GLY A 78 -15.23 10.67 12.45
CA GLY A 78 -14.96 11.22 13.77
C GLY A 78 -14.33 10.22 14.74
N LYS A 79 -14.00 9.00 14.30
CA LYS A 79 -13.41 7.95 15.14
C LYS A 79 -11.96 7.67 14.72
N LEU A 80 -11.10 7.48 15.71
CA LEU A 80 -9.76 6.96 15.49
C LEU A 80 -9.83 5.51 14.99
N LYS A 81 -9.01 5.21 13.99
CA LYS A 81 -8.85 3.89 13.38
C LYS A 81 -7.38 3.52 13.34
N PHE A 82 -7.11 2.25 13.58
CA PHE A 82 -5.78 1.67 13.64
C PHE A 82 -5.75 0.39 12.81
N ILE A 83 -4.78 0.27 11.91
CA ILE A 83 -4.50 -0.96 11.17
C ILE A 83 -3.11 -1.43 11.57
N PRO A 84 -2.97 -2.59 12.24
CA PRO A 84 -1.65 -3.11 12.61
C PRO A 84 -0.87 -3.53 11.34
N PRO A 85 0.48 -3.59 11.41
CA PRO A 85 1.33 -3.92 10.27
C PRO A 85 0.90 -5.17 9.49
N SER A 86 0.52 -6.24 10.21
CA SER A 86 0.08 -7.52 9.66
C SER A 86 -1.21 -7.46 8.82
N ARG A 87 -1.92 -6.34 8.83
CA ARG A 87 -3.19 -6.15 8.09
C ARG A 87 -3.17 -5.00 7.09
N ILE A 88 -2.04 -4.29 6.95
CA ILE A 88 -1.95 -3.11 6.07
C ILE A 88 -2.31 -3.45 4.62
N PHE A 89 -1.84 -4.59 4.12
CA PHE A 89 -2.06 -5.01 2.74
C PHE A 89 -3.31 -5.86 2.52
N THR A 90 -4.03 -6.23 3.59
CA THR A 90 -5.31 -6.95 3.50
C THR A 90 -6.51 -6.04 3.73
N GLN A 91 -6.33 -4.93 4.44
CA GLN A 91 -7.37 -3.92 4.67
C GLN A 91 -7.15 -2.70 3.77
N ILE A 92 -7.45 -2.88 2.48
CA ILE A 92 -7.26 -1.86 1.43
C ILE A 92 -8.62 -1.32 0.93
N ASP A 93 -8.58 -0.13 0.34
CA ASP A 93 -9.65 0.39 -0.52
C ASP A 93 -9.32 0.08 -2.00
N THR A 94 -10.34 0.13 -2.86
CA THR A 94 -10.16 0.18 -4.33
C THR A 94 -10.50 1.57 -4.83
N ILE A 95 -9.56 2.23 -5.49
CA ILE A 95 -9.76 3.58 -6.04
C ILE A 95 -9.81 3.50 -7.56
N ASN A 96 -10.96 3.87 -8.15
CA ASN A 96 -11.12 3.99 -9.59
C ASN A 96 -10.78 5.41 -10.04
N VAL A 97 -9.86 5.53 -10.98
CA VAL A 97 -9.49 6.80 -11.62
C VAL A 97 -9.96 6.75 -13.06
N GLU A 98 -10.71 7.77 -13.48
CA GLU A 98 -11.22 7.87 -14.85
C GLU A 98 -10.06 7.73 -15.85
N ARG A 99 -10.25 6.89 -16.88
CA ARG A 99 -9.27 6.56 -17.94
C ARG A 99 -8.04 5.76 -17.50
N TYR A 100 -7.80 5.58 -16.20
CA TYR A 100 -6.65 4.83 -15.68
C TYR A 100 -7.03 3.53 -14.95
N GLY A 101 -8.32 3.33 -14.64
CA GLY A 101 -8.82 2.09 -14.06
C GLY A 101 -8.72 2.03 -12.54
N ALA A 102 -8.75 0.82 -12.01
CA ALA A 102 -8.73 0.53 -10.58
C ALA A 102 -7.30 0.49 -10.02
N PHE A 103 -7.16 0.88 -8.76
CA PHE A 103 -5.92 0.78 -8.00
C PHE A 103 -6.19 0.19 -6.62
N ASP A 104 -5.25 -0.63 -6.16
CA ASP A 104 -5.14 -1.00 -4.75
C ASP A 104 -4.71 0.24 -3.96
N ALA A 105 -5.40 0.51 -2.86
CA ALA A 105 -5.15 1.69 -2.04
C ALA A 105 -5.06 1.33 -0.55
N TYR A 106 -3.84 1.25 -0.01
CA TYR A 106 -3.63 0.95 1.41
C TYR A 106 -3.33 2.21 2.23
N ALA A 107 -3.74 2.22 3.49
CA ALA A 107 -3.47 3.33 4.41
C ALA A 107 -1.99 3.37 4.83
N ASN A 108 -1.40 4.57 4.88
CA ASN A 108 0.02 4.75 5.15
C ASN A 108 0.26 5.41 6.51
N ARG A 109 0.97 4.71 7.39
CA ARG A 109 1.55 5.26 8.62
C ARG A 109 0.54 6.13 9.40
N ASP A 110 1.01 7.20 10.00
CA ASP A 110 0.17 8.12 10.75
C ASP A 110 -0.39 9.25 9.85
N SER A 111 -1.72 9.29 9.72
CA SER A 111 -2.46 10.38 9.11
C SER A 111 -2.88 11.45 10.13
N ILE A 112 -2.91 11.13 11.42
CA ILE A 112 -3.39 12.02 12.49
C ILE A 112 -2.41 13.17 12.71
N SER A 113 -1.10 12.90 12.69
CA SER A 113 -0.07 13.96 12.75
C SER A 113 -0.17 15.00 11.64
N TYR A 114 -0.93 14.74 10.57
CA TYR A 114 -1.15 15.69 9.48
C TYR A 114 -2.35 16.63 9.69
N GLN A 115 -3.13 16.48 10.77
CA GLN A 115 -4.20 17.45 11.09
C GLN A 115 -3.64 18.87 11.23
N GLU A 116 -2.55 19.03 11.96
CA GLU A 116 -1.91 20.32 12.23
C GLU A 116 -1.25 20.92 10.97
N PRO A 117 -0.32 20.22 10.28
CA PRO A 117 0.28 20.70 9.03
C PRO A 117 -0.72 21.08 7.93
N TYR A 118 -1.91 20.48 7.92
CA TYR A 118 -2.94 20.76 6.91
C TYR A 118 -4.02 21.74 7.39
N GLY A 119 -3.98 22.19 8.66
CA GLY A 119 -5.01 23.05 9.22
C GLY A 119 -6.38 22.37 9.38
N LEU A 120 -6.41 21.04 9.54
CA LEU A 120 -7.62 20.20 9.57
C LEU A 120 -7.93 19.68 10.99
N LYS A 121 -7.84 20.53 12.02
CA LYS A 121 -7.93 20.14 13.45
C LYS A 121 -9.25 19.45 13.87
N ASN A 122 -10.34 19.64 13.12
CA ASN A 122 -11.68 19.11 13.45
C ASN A 122 -12.30 18.26 12.33
N ILE A 123 -11.48 17.73 11.42
CA ILE A 123 -11.99 16.96 10.28
C ILE A 123 -12.57 15.61 10.73
N LYS A 124 -13.71 15.21 10.15
CA LYS A 124 -14.34 13.92 10.49
C LYS A 124 -13.63 12.74 9.85
N THR A 125 -12.97 12.93 8.72
CA THR A 125 -12.21 11.87 8.06
C THR A 125 -10.90 12.43 7.55
N LEU A 126 -9.79 11.82 7.96
CA LEU A 126 -8.44 12.15 7.49
C LEU A 126 -7.69 10.85 7.26
N LEU A 127 -7.43 10.52 6.00
CA LEU A 127 -6.67 9.33 5.62
C LEU A 127 -5.65 9.69 4.53
N ARG A 128 -4.43 9.20 4.72
CA ARG A 128 -3.38 9.19 3.72
C ARG A 128 -3.08 7.75 3.32
N GLY A 129 -2.91 7.50 2.03
CA GLY A 129 -2.68 6.16 1.51
C GLY A 129 -1.75 6.13 0.30
N THR A 130 -1.33 4.92 -0.06
CA THR A 130 -0.52 4.63 -1.24
C THR A 130 -1.38 3.97 -2.31
N LEU A 131 -1.19 4.36 -3.56
CA LEU A 131 -1.74 3.64 -4.71
C LEU A 131 -0.75 2.61 -5.26
N ARG A 132 -1.28 1.45 -5.64
CA ARG A 132 -0.60 0.38 -6.39
C ARG A 132 -1.53 -0.18 -7.45
N THR A 133 -0.95 -0.85 -8.44
CA THR A 133 -1.71 -1.60 -9.44
C THR A 133 -2.52 -2.72 -8.78
N PRO A 134 -3.65 -3.14 -9.39
CA PRO A 134 -4.47 -4.23 -8.84
C PRO A 134 -3.67 -5.51 -8.56
N GLY A 135 -3.99 -6.13 -7.43
CA GLY A 135 -3.37 -7.38 -6.97
C GLY A 135 -1.95 -7.21 -6.40
N TYR A 136 -1.43 -5.98 -6.34
CA TYR A 136 -0.13 -5.73 -5.72
C TYR A 136 -0.17 -6.03 -4.22
N CYS A 137 -1.20 -5.58 -3.52
CA CYS A 137 -1.25 -5.67 -2.06
C CYS A 137 -1.39 -7.13 -1.60
N GLU A 138 -2.25 -7.91 -2.24
CA GLU A 138 -2.41 -9.34 -1.91
C GLU A 138 -1.11 -10.13 -2.13
N ALA A 139 -0.39 -9.88 -3.23
CA ALA A 139 0.87 -10.57 -3.51
C ALA A 139 1.99 -10.09 -2.57
N TRP A 140 2.06 -8.79 -2.28
CA TRP A 140 3.03 -8.25 -1.33
C TRP A 140 2.80 -8.79 0.10
N ASN A 141 1.54 -9.03 0.47
CA ASN A 141 1.17 -9.60 1.77
C ASN A 141 1.80 -10.98 2.01
N VAL A 142 2.14 -11.74 0.97
CA VAL A 142 2.90 -12.99 1.10
C VAL A 142 4.24 -12.75 1.79
N PHE A 143 5.02 -11.77 1.33
CA PHE A 143 6.32 -11.44 1.94
C PHE A 143 6.17 -10.91 3.37
N VAL A 144 5.10 -10.15 3.63
CA VAL A 144 4.78 -9.67 4.99
C VAL A 144 4.49 -10.85 5.92
N ARG A 145 3.66 -11.80 5.49
CA ARG A 145 3.31 -12.99 6.29
C ARG A 145 4.50 -13.91 6.52
N LEU A 146 5.43 -14.00 5.57
CA LEU A 146 6.69 -14.74 5.71
C LEU A 146 7.74 -14.03 6.57
N GLY A 147 7.48 -12.79 7.00
CA GLY A 147 8.46 -11.99 7.77
C GLY A 147 9.61 -11.42 6.93
N LEU A 148 9.59 -11.59 5.61
CA LEU A 148 10.67 -11.15 4.70
C LEU A 148 10.75 -9.63 4.53
N THR A 149 9.77 -8.90 5.04
CA THR A 149 9.78 -7.43 5.07
C THR A 149 10.21 -6.87 6.41
N ASP A 150 10.55 -7.69 7.40
CA ASP A 150 11.03 -7.26 8.71
C ASP A 150 12.54 -6.93 8.64
N ASP A 151 12.92 -5.74 9.10
CA ASP A 151 14.30 -5.25 9.11
C ASP A 151 14.89 -5.15 10.53
N THR A 152 14.20 -5.71 11.53
CA THR A 152 14.65 -5.77 12.93
C THR A 152 15.68 -6.86 13.19
N TYR A 153 15.83 -7.82 12.26
CA TYR A 153 16.83 -8.88 12.33
C TYR A 153 17.52 -9.08 10.97
N LYS A 154 18.63 -9.83 11.00
CA LYS A 154 19.35 -10.23 9.79
C LYS A 154 19.27 -11.74 9.64
N ILE A 155 18.96 -12.19 8.43
CA ILE A 155 19.12 -13.60 8.06
C ILE A 155 20.61 -13.83 7.81
N HIS A 156 21.21 -14.70 8.62
CA HIS A 156 22.63 -15.04 8.49
C HIS A 156 22.88 -15.74 7.16
N GLU A 157 23.97 -15.34 6.49
CA GLU A 157 24.39 -15.93 5.20
C GLU A 157 23.34 -15.89 4.08
N ALA A 158 22.41 -14.93 4.15
CA ALA A 158 21.35 -14.78 3.12
C ALA A 158 21.91 -14.58 1.71
N ASP A 159 23.13 -14.04 1.59
CA ASP A 159 23.87 -13.86 0.34
C ASP A 159 24.33 -15.19 -0.29
N LYS A 160 24.35 -16.28 0.48
CA LYS A 160 24.70 -17.63 0.01
C LYS A 160 23.49 -18.47 -0.40
N LEU A 161 22.27 -18.00 -0.10
CA LEU A 161 21.03 -18.72 -0.38
C LEU A 161 20.50 -18.38 -1.77
N THR A 162 20.02 -19.38 -2.49
CA THR A 162 19.10 -19.11 -3.61
C THR A 162 17.77 -18.59 -3.05
N TYR A 163 16.95 -17.95 -3.89
CA TYR A 163 15.62 -17.51 -3.45
C TYR A 163 14.74 -18.68 -3.00
N THR A 164 14.86 -19.84 -3.66
CA THR A 164 14.18 -21.07 -3.28
C THR A 164 14.62 -21.56 -1.90
N GLN A 165 15.92 -21.53 -1.59
CA GLN A 165 16.43 -21.88 -0.26
C GLN A 165 16.02 -20.85 0.81
N LEU A 166 15.98 -19.56 0.46
CA LEU A 166 15.51 -18.52 1.36
C LEU A 166 14.03 -18.74 1.71
N LEU A 167 13.17 -19.01 0.71
CA LEU A 167 11.77 -19.33 0.93
C LEU A 167 11.59 -20.60 1.75
N ASP A 168 12.38 -21.64 1.46
CA ASP A 168 12.40 -22.88 2.24
C ASP A 168 12.68 -22.62 3.73
N SER A 169 13.64 -21.74 4.01
CA SER A 169 14.08 -21.41 5.38
C SER A 169 13.05 -20.65 6.22
N VAL A 170 12.14 -19.90 5.58
CA VAL A 170 11.10 -19.10 6.28
C VAL A 170 9.74 -19.78 6.28
N LEU A 171 9.52 -20.77 5.41
CA LEU A 171 8.29 -21.54 5.37
C LEU A 171 8.27 -22.60 6.48
N PRO A 172 7.13 -22.83 7.15
CA PRO A 172 6.99 -23.96 8.07
C PRO A 172 7.30 -25.30 7.38
N PRO A 173 7.86 -26.29 8.11
CA PRO A 173 8.10 -27.62 7.57
C PRO A 173 6.80 -28.28 7.12
N SER A 174 6.73 -28.70 5.86
CA SER A 174 5.61 -29.47 5.31
C SER A 174 6.07 -30.28 4.10
N LYS A 175 5.21 -31.17 3.58
CA LYS A 175 5.50 -32.01 2.40
C LYS A 175 5.23 -31.25 1.10
N GLY A 176 5.83 -31.71 0.01
CA GLY A 176 5.60 -31.16 -1.32
C GLY A 176 6.63 -30.11 -1.74
N THR A 177 6.36 -29.44 -2.85
CA THR A 177 7.23 -28.39 -3.40
C THR A 177 7.13 -27.11 -2.56
N ILE A 178 8.06 -26.17 -2.74
CA ILE A 178 7.97 -24.82 -2.12
C ILE A 178 6.66 -24.14 -2.47
N LYS A 179 6.18 -24.33 -3.70
CA LYS A 179 4.89 -23.81 -4.17
C LYS A 179 3.71 -24.42 -3.40
N ASP A 180 3.71 -25.74 -3.19
CA ASP A 180 2.64 -26.41 -2.42
C ASP A 180 2.62 -25.92 -0.98
N ARG A 181 3.80 -25.79 -0.36
CA ARG A 181 3.94 -25.29 1.01
C ARG A 181 3.53 -23.82 1.14
N LEU A 182 3.83 -22.99 0.13
CA LEU A 182 3.38 -21.60 0.09
C LEU A 182 1.85 -21.51 -0.03
N LYS A 183 1.23 -22.35 -0.87
CA LYS A 183 -0.23 -22.47 -0.99
C LYS A 183 -0.85 -22.88 0.34
N GLU A 184 -0.29 -23.89 1.00
CA GLU A 184 -0.73 -24.33 2.33
C GLU A 184 -0.61 -23.20 3.37
N PHE A 185 0.54 -22.53 3.43
CA PHE A 185 0.81 -21.44 4.37
C PHE A 185 -0.15 -20.25 4.21
N MET A 186 -0.39 -19.84 2.96
CA MET A 186 -1.28 -18.73 2.65
C MET A 186 -2.76 -19.12 2.74
N GLY A 187 -3.09 -20.40 2.54
CA GLY A 187 -4.44 -20.94 2.62
C GLY A 187 -5.37 -20.29 1.59
N LYS A 188 -6.54 -19.85 2.04
CA LYS A 188 -7.57 -19.24 1.18
C LYS A 188 -7.16 -17.90 0.55
N GLU A 189 -6.11 -17.27 1.08
CA GLU A 189 -5.59 -16.02 0.51
C GLU A 189 -4.78 -16.28 -0.76
N PHE A 190 -4.27 -17.49 -0.98
CA PHE A 190 -3.51 -17.81 -2.19
C PHE A 190 -4.42 -17.97 -3.41
N ASN A 191 -4.10 -17.26 -4.49
CA ASN A 191 -4.86 -17.32 -5.74
C ASN A 191 -3.94 -17.22 -6.97
N SER A 192 -4.50 -17.34 -8.17
CA SER A 192 -3.73 -17.32 -9.42
C SER A 192 -3.03 -15.99 -9.69
N SER A 193 -3.57 -14.85 -9.22
CA SER A 193 -2.93 -13.54 -9.40
C SER A 193 -1.67 -13.40 -8.54
N ILE A 194 -1.73 -13.92 -7.30
CA ILE A 194 -0.56 -14.02 -6.43
C ILE A 194 0.49 -14.95 -7.05
N GLU A 195 0.06 -16.11 -7.55
CA GLU A 195 0.94 -17.08 -8.21
C GLU A 195 1.70 -16.42 -9.37
N GLU A 196 1.01 -15.75 -10.30
CA GLU A 196 1.62 -15.07 -11.44
C GLU A 196 2.65 -14.00 -11.03
N LYS A 197 2.37 -13.23 -9.98
CA LYS A 197 3.29 -12.18 -9.47
C LYS A 197 4.54 -12.75 -8.82
N ILE A 198 4.42 -13.90 -8.15
CA ILE A 198 5.53 -14.54 -7.44
C ILE A 198 6.33 -15.47 -8.38
N GLU A 199 5.73 -16.02 -9.44
CA GLU A 199 6.34 -17.01 -10.34
C GLU A 199 7.32 -16.47 -11.39
N LEU A 200 7.62 -15.17 -11.43
CA LEU A 200 8.73 -14.67 -12.26
C LEU A 200 10.03 -15.45 -12.00
N PRO A 201 10.84 -15.74 -13.03
CA PRO A 201 11.55 -17.03 -13.21
C PRO A 201 12.82 -17.22 -12.37
N ARG A 202 12.86 -16.76 -11.11
CA ARG A 202 14.01 -16.93 -10.22
C ARG A 202 13.66 -17.25 -8.77
N ILE A 203 12.41 -17.11 -8.33
CA ILE A 203 12.07 -17.22 -6.91
C ILE A 203 11.70 -18.66 -6.48
N VAL A 204 11.10 -19.46 -7.38
CA VAL A 204 10.53 -20.79 -7.06
C VAL A 204 11.09 -21.92 -7.93
N GLN A 205 12.05 -21.64 -8.83
CA GLN A 205 12.82 -22.66 -9.56
C GLN A 205 14.10 -23.00 -8.79
#